data_AF-A0A3B0TB88-F1
#
_entry.id   AF-A0A3B0TB88-F1
#
_cell.length_a   1.000
_cell.length_b   1.000
_cell.length_c   1.000
_cell.angle_alpha   90.00
_cell.angle_beta   90.00
_cell.angle_gamma   90.00
#
_symmetry.space_group_name_H-M   'P 1'
#
loop_
_entity.id
_entity.type
_entity.pdbx_description
1 polymer ?
#
loop_
_entity_poly.entity_id
_entity_poly.type
_entity_poly.pdbx_seq_one_letter_code
_entity_poly.pdbx_strand_id
1 'polypeptide(L)' 'MLGVISLFGYLNRWNDSMGTAIEDGAVESGDQYLGKHGWEKGKHGGGGY' A
#
# COMPACT_ATOMS: atom_id res chain seq x y z
N MET A 1 16.36 22.47 10.41
CA MET A 1 16.54 21.00 10.50
C MET A 1 15.34 20.29 11.13
N LEU A 2 14.85 20.69 12.32
CA LEU A 2 13.71 20.01 12.98
C LEU A 2 12.41 19.96 12.14
N GLY A 3 12.08 21.02 11.40
CA GLY A 3 10.89 21.04 10.54
C GLY A 3 10.92 20.02 9.39
N VAL A 4 12.11 19.69 8.87
CA VAL A 4 12.28 18.65 7.85
C VAL A 4 12.05 17.29 8.48
N ILE A 5 12.66 17.03 9.64
CA ILE A 5 12.52 15.76 10.36
C ILE A 5 11.05 15.49 10.72
N SER A 6 10.32 16.50 11.22
CA SER A 6 8.88 16.35 11.54
C SER A 6 8.01 16.11 10.31
N LEU A 7 8.33 16.75 9.18
CA LEU A 7 7.59 16.55 7.92
C LEU A 7 7.80 15.13 7.38
N PHE A 8 9.05 14.66 7.31
CA PHE A 8 9.34 13.32 6.82
C PHE A 8 8.81 12.23 7.77
N GLY A 9 8.80 12.47 9.08
CA GLY A 9 8.12 11.59 10.05
C GLY A 9 6.60 11.51 9.83
N TYR A 10 5.95 12.65 9.61
CA TYR A 10 4.52 12.70 9.27
C TYR A 10 4.23 12.00 7.94
N LEU A 11 5.02 12.23 6.90
CA LEU A 11 4.85 11.61 5.58
C LEU A 11 5.08 10.08 5.62
N ASN A 12 6.04 9.60 6.42
CA ASN A 12 6.24 8.16 6.61
C ASN A 12 5.02 7.51 7.28
N ARG A 13 4.45 8.17 8.31
CA ARG A 13 3.23 7.68 8.98
C ARG A 13 2.00 7.80 8.08
N TRP A 14 1.91 8.85 7.28
CA TRP A 14 0.85 9.08 6.30
C TRP A 14 0.90 8.05 5.17
N ASN A 15 2.08 7.69 4.67
CA ASN A 15 2.24 6.62 3.69
C ASN A 15 1.83 5.25 4.27
N ASP A 16 2.22 4.96 5.53
CA ASP A 16 1.80 3.73 6.21
C ASP A 16 0.30 3.71 6.56
N SER A 17 -0.34 4.87 6.79
CA SER A 17 -1.77 4.98 7.13
C SER A 17 -2.68 5.11 5.90
N MET A 18 -2.21 5.75 4.83
CA MET A 18 -2.88 5.76 3.53
C MET A 18 -2.55 4.46 2.79
N GLY A 19 -2.86 3.33 3.43
CA GLY A 19 -3.21 2.12 2.72
C GLY A 19 -4.48 2.42 1.94
N THR A 20 -4.36 3.10 0.80
CA THR A 20 -5.48 3.24 -0.12
C THR A 20 -5.91 1.83 -0.45
N ALA A 21 -7.17 1.51 -0.16
CA ALA A 21 -7.75 0.25 -0.57
C ALA A 21 -7.51 0.14 -2.08
N ILE A 22 -6.77 -0.90 -2.50
CA ILE A 22 -6.60 -1.15 -3.93
C ILE A 22 -8.00 -1.44 -4.46
N GLU A 23 -8.45 -0.63 -5.41
CA GLU A 23 -9.72 -0.84 -6.11
C GLU A 23 -9.75 -2.24 -6.71
N ASP A 24 -10.91 -2.91 -6.68
CA ASP A 24 -11.03 -4.32 -7.04
C ASP A 24 -10.47 -4.63 -8.46
N GLY A 25 -10.57 -3.69 -9.40
CA GLY A 25 -10.01 -3.85 -10.76
C GLY A 25 -8.47 -3.88 -10.82
N ALA A 26 -7.78 -3.22 -9.87
CA ALA A 26 -6.33 -3.28 -9.77
C ALA A 26 -5.85 -4.59 -9.11
N VAL A 27 -6.69 -5.19 -8.27
CA VAL A 27 -6.47 -6.54 -7.73
C VAL A 27 -6.61 -7.60 -8.83
N GLU A 28 -7.70 -7.53 -9.60
CA GLU A 28 -7.98 -8.46 -10.70
C GLU A 28 -6.88 -8.40 -11.77
N SER A 29 -6.41 -7.19 -12.10
CA SER A 29 -5.27 -7.00 -13.00
C SER A 29 -3.97 -7.59 -12.41
N GLY A 30 -3.74 -7.40 -11.11
CA GLY A 30 -2.59 -7.98 -10.42
C GLY A 30 -2.59 -9.50 -10.46
N ASP A 31 -3.74 -10.12 -10.19
CA ASP A 31 -3.90 -11.58 -10.27
C ASP A 31 -3.73 -12.09 -11.71
N GLN A 32 -4.34 -11.40 -12.69
CA GLN A 32 -4.29 -11.80 -14.10
C GLN A 32 -2.87 -11.76 -14.68
N TYR A 33 -2.08 -10.73 -14.37
CA TYR A 33 -0.78 -10.52 -15.01
C TYR A 33 0.41 -10.98 -14.15
N LEU A 34 0.30 -10.88 -12.82
CA LEU A 34 1.40 -11.08 -11.89
C LEU A 34 1.23 -12.32 -10.99
N GLY A 35 0.06 -12.98 -10.99
CA GLY A 35 -0.19 -14.19 -10.17
C GLY A 35 0.82 -15.32 -10.39
N LYS A 36 1.21 -15.56 -11.65
CA LYS A 36 2.24 -16.55 -12.02
C LYS A 36 3.67 -16.17 -11.58
N HIS A 37 3.88 -14.95 -11.11
CA HIS A 37 5.17 -14.43 -10.65
C HIS A 37 5.23 -14.25 -9.12
N GLY A 38 4.29 -14.84 -8.38
CA GLY A 38 4.26 -14.78 -6.92
C GLY A 38 3.64 -13.49 -6.37
N TRP A 39 2.69 -12.90 -7.10
CA TRP A 39 1.91 -11.77 -6.60
C TRP A 39 1.03 -12.19 -5.42
N GLU A 40 1.10 -11.42 -4.34
CA GLU A 40 0.19 -11.51 -3.21
C GLU A 40 -0.36 -10.12 -2.91
N LYS A 41 -1.68 -10.03 -2.68
CA LYS A 41 -2.40 -8.77 -2.42
C LYS A 41 -1.89 -8.01 -1.17
N GLY A 42 -1.15 -8.67 -0.28
CA GLY A 42 -0.48 -8.06 0.87
C GLY A 42 -1.40 -7.24 1.78
N LYS A 43 -0.92 -6.09 2.29
CA LYS A 43 -1.69 -5.14 3.12
C LYS A 43 -2.92 -4.54 2.42
N HIS A 44 -3.01 -4.66 1.10
CA HIS A 44 -4.15 -4.18 0.31
C HIS A 44 -5.25 -5.24 0.16
N GLY A 45 -5.03 -6.43 0.73
CA GLY A 45 -5.95 -7.56 0.76
C GLY A 45 -6.95 -7.55 1.90
N GLY A 46 -7.46 -6.39 2.31
CA GLY A 46 -8.57 -6.32 3.28
C GLY A 46 -8.38 -7.18 4.53
N GLY A 47 -7.14 -7.37 4.99
CA GLY A 47 -6.77 -8.27 6.07
C GLY A 47 -6.28 -7.48 7.27
N GLY A 48 -7.25 -7.00 8.06
CA GLY A 48 -7.15 -6.60 9.47
C GLY A 48 -5.86 -5.95 9.97
N TYR A 49 -5.78 -4.61 9.86
CA TYR A 49 -5.38 -3.69 10.93
C TYR A 49 -6.12 -2.36 10.70
#